data_AF-A0A821JZE5-F1
#
_entry.id   AF-A0A821JZE5-F1
#
_cell.length_a   1.000
_cell.length_b   1.000
_cell.length_c   1.000
_cell.angle_alpha   90.00
_cell.angle_beta   90.00
_cell.angle_gamma   90.00
#
_symmetry.space_group_name_H-M   'P 1'
#
loop_
_entity.id
_entity.type
_entity.pdbx_description
1 polymer ?
#
loop_
_entity_poly.entity_id
_entity_poly.type
_entity_poly.pdbx_seq_one_letter_code
_entity_poly.pdbx_strand_id
1 'polypeptide(L)'
;RLQSSIESLAQDFSSIKLSIQEQSSFLDGIKPNQEILQQDVASLKEKIDDMQYVSYDGTFIWKITNFHEKMMDAQSERQTSIYSPPFYSSLTGYKMRARLYLNGDGNARRTHMSLFFILMRSSHDTILKFPFNYKVTFCLYDQTPQQRHIIDSFRPDIKSNSFQRPRSEMNIASGIPKFFPLTLIQQEGNPYVRDDTMFIK
;
A
#
# COMPACT_ATOMS: atom_id res chain seq x y z
N ARG A 1 24.22 -67.66 -12.75
CA ARG A 1 23.17 -66.97 -13.54
C ARG A 1 22.23 -66.16 -12.66
N LEU A 2 21.58 -66.74 -11.64
CA LEU A 2 20.70 -65.97 -10.74
C LEU A 2 21.46 -64.92 -9.91
N GLN A 3 22.60 -65.30 -9.32
CA GLN A 3 23.39 -64.44 -8.44
C GLN A 3 23.98 -63.22 -9.16
N SER A 4 24.52 -63.43 -10.36
CA SER A 4 24.98 -62.34 -11.24
C SER A 4 23.86 -61.37 -11.64
N SER A 5 22.64 -61.88 -11.82
CA SER A 5 21.48 -61.03 -12.10
C SER A 5 21.04 -60.21 -10.89
N ILE A 6 21.13 -60.77 -9.67
CA ILE A 6 20.85 -60.05 -8.42
C ILE A 6 21.88 -58.93 -8.18
N GLU A 7 23.17 -59.20 -8.44
CA GLU A 7 24.24 -58.21 -8.33
C GLU A 7 24.07 -57.06 -9.33
N SER A 8 23.74 -57.37 -10.59
CA SER A 8 23.42 -56.36 -11.61
C SER A 8 22.23 -55.49 -11.18
N LEU A 9 21.15 -56.11 -10.70
CA LEU A 9 19.96 -55.37 -10.27
C LEU A 9 20.25 -54.47 -9.05
N ALA A 10 21.09 -54.93 -8.12
CA ALA A 10 21.52 -54.12 -6.97
C ALA A 10 22.35 -52.91 -7.40
N GLN A 11 23.20 -53.07 -8.42
CA GLN A 11 24.00 -51.99 -8.99
C GLN A 11 23.13 -50.97 -9.74
N ASP A 12 22.13 -51.44 -10.49
CA ASP A 12 21.14 -50.58 -11.16
C ASP A 12 20.32 -49.79 -10.13
N PHE A 13 19.86 -50.47 -9.06
CA PHE A 13 19.11 -49.82 -7.97
C PHE A 13 19.94 -48.74 -7.26
N SER A 14 21.23 -49.01 -7.00
CA SER A 14 22.13 -48.01 -6.41
C SER A 14 22.32 -46.80 -7.33
N SER A 15 22.46 -47.02 -8.63
CA SER A 15 22.58 -45.94 -9.63
C SER A 15 21.32 -45.07 -9.68
N ILE A 16 20.14 -45.72 -9.72
CA ILE A 16 18.84 -45.01 -9.69
C ILE A 16 18.70 -44.20 -8.41
N LYS A 17 19.10 -44.75 -7.26
CA LYS A 17 19.01 -44.04 -5.97
C LYS A 17 19.87 -42.78 -5.96
N LEU A 18 21.09 -42.85 -6.50
CA LEU A 18 21.97 -41.68 -6.63
C LEU A 18 21.36 -40.62 -7.55
N SER A 19 20.84 -41.02 -8.71
CA SER A 19 20.17 -40.10 -9.63
C SER A 19 18.93 -39.43 -9.02
N ILE A 20 18.12 -40.17 -8.23
CA ILE A 20 16.98 -39.59 -7.51
C ILE A 20 17.46 -38.57 -6.47
N GLN A 21 18.54 -38.85 -5.77
CA GLN A 21 19.10 -37.94 -4.76
C GLN A 21 19.66 -36.66 -5.38
N GLU A 22 20.33 -36.76 -6.54
CA GLU A 22 20.80 -35.62 -7.33
C GLU A 22 19.64 -34.79 -7.89
N GLN A 23 18.58 -35.44 -8.39
CA GLN A 23 17.37 -34.73 -8.83
C GLN A 23 16.67 -34.03 -7.66
N SER A 24 16.60 -34.65 -6.48
CA SER A 24 16.02 -34.03 -5.29
C SER A 24 16.79 -32.78 -4.87
N SER A 25 18.13 -32.85 -4.83
CA SER A 25 18.96 -31.71 -4.45
C SER A 25 18.86 -30.56 -5.47
N PHE A 26 18.76 -30.89 -6.76
CA PHE A 26 18.49 -29.91 -7.81
C PHE A 26 17.13 -29.22 -7.63
N LEU A 27 16.07 -29.99 -7.36
CA LEU A 27 14.73 -29.44 -7.10
C LEU A 27 14.72 -28.53 -5.86
N ASP A 28 15.40 -28.93 -4.79
CA ASP A 28 15.52 -28.11 -3.58
C ASP A 28 16.30 -26.82 -3.83
N GLY A 29 17.27 -26.83 -4.75
CA GLY A 29 17.96 -25.61 -5.20
C GLY A 29 17.08 -24.65 -6.01
N ILE A 30 16.03 -25.13 -6.69
CA ILE A 30 15.11 -24.30 -7.49
C ILE A 30 14.03 -23.64 -6.62
N LYS A 31 13.58 -24.30 -5.55
CA LYS A 31 12.44 -23.83 -4.72
C LYS A 31 12.59 -22.38 -4.23
N PRO A 32 13.73 -21.92 -3.68
CA PRO A 32 13.87 -20.55 -3.22
C PRO A 32 13.70 -19.52 -4.35
N ASN A 33 14.25 -19.82 -5.54
CA ASN A 33 14.10 -18.94 -6.70
C ASN A 33 12.64 -18.89 -7.18
N GLN A 34 11.93 -20.02 -7.11
CA GLN A 34 10.50 -20.05 -7.42
C GLN A 34 9.67 -19.22 -6.44
N GLU A 35 9.98 -19.28 -5.14
CA GLU A 35 9.30 -18.47 -4.11
C GLU A 35 9.55 -16.97 -4.32
N ILE A 36 10.80 -16.57 -4.60
CA ILE A 36 11.15 -15.18 -4.93
C ILE A 36 10.38 -14.71 -6.16
N LEU A 37 10.35 -15.51 -7.24
CA LEU A 37 9.61 -15.18 -8.45
C LEU A 37 8.10 -15.05 -8.19
N GLN A 38 7.52 -15.91 -7.36
CA GLN A 38 6.10 -15.81 -6.98
C GLN A 38 5.82 -14.52 -6.22
N GLN A 39 6.72 -14.13 -5.29
CA GLN A 39 6.62 -12.88 -4.55
C GLN A 39 6.74 -11.66 -5.48
N ASP A 40 7.70 -11.67 -6.41
CA ASP A 40 7.89 -10.60 -7.39
C ASP A 40 6.66 -10.45 -8.31
N VAL A 41 6.10 -11.57 -8.78
CA VAL A 41 4.87 -11.58 -9.58
C VAL A 41 3.69 -11.00 -8.78
N ALA A 42 3.56 -11.34 -7.50
CA ALA A 42 2.52 -10.77 -6.64
C ALA A 42 2.70 -9.25 -6.48
N SER A 43 3.91 -8.78 -6.22
CA SER A 43 4.21 -7.35 -6.11
C SER A 43 3.98 -6.59 -7.42
N LEU A 44 4.32 -7.19 -8.57
CA LEU A 44 4.08 -6.59 -9.88
C LEU A 44 2.58 -6.50 -10.19
N LYS A 45 1.80 -7.52 -9.85
CA LYS A 45 0.33 -7.48 -9.99
C LYS A 45 -0.27 -6.35 -9.16
N GLU A 46 0.16 -6.19 -7.90
CA GLU A 46 -0.27 -5.08 -7.05
C GLU A 46 0.09 -3.71 -7.67
N LYS A 47 1.32 -3.54 -8.17
CA LYS A 47 1.72 -2.29 -8.85
C LYS A 47 0.91 -2.01 -10.12
N ILE A 48 0.59 -3.04 -10.90
CA ILE A 48 -0.27 -2.91 -12.09
C ILE A 48 -1.68 -2.50 -11.67
N ASP A 49 -2.19 -3.08 -10.59
CA ASP A 49 -3.48 -2.72 -10.02
C ASP A 49 -3.51 -1.32 -9.42
N ASP A 50 -2.40 -0.81 -8.91
CA ASP A 50 -2.29 0.59 -8.50
C ASP A 50 -2.28 1.53 -9.71
N MET A 51 -1.67 1.11 -10.83
CA MET A 51 -1.51 1.94 -12.04
C MET A 51 -2.82 2.29 -12.72
N GLN A 52 -3.84 1.42 -12.64
CA GLN A 52 -5.16 1.65 -13.24
C GLN A 52 -5.92 2.82 -12.60
N TYR A 53 -5.48 3.33 -11.44
CA TYR A 53 -6.11 4.45 -10.72
C TYR A 53 -5.22 5.70 -10.64
N VAL A 54 -4.09 5.73 -11.37
CA VAL A 54 -3.18 6.89 -11.34
C VAL A 54 -3.83 8.09 -12.01
N SER A 55 -3.89 9.20 -11.28
CA SER A 55 -4.33 10.49 -11.80
C SER A 55 -3.16 11.43 -12.06
N TYR A 56 -3.37 12.35 -13.00
CA TYR A 56 -2.40 13.36 -13.45
C TYR A 56 -3.01 14.77 -13.49
N ASP A 57 -4.02 15.06 -12.67
CA ASP A 57 -4.67 16.37 -12.60
C ASP A 57 -4.67 16.97 -11.18
N GLY A 58 -3.94 16.34 -10.25
CA GLY A 58 -3.91 16.72 -8.84
C GLY A 58 -5.12 16.27 -8.03
N THR A 59 -6.06 15.52 -8.63
CA THR A 59 -7.17 14.85 -7.93
C THR A 59 -6.92 13.35 -7.89
N PHE A 60 -7.18 12.70 -6.77
CA PHE A 60 -7.14 11.24 -6.66
C PHE A 60 -8.39 10.76 -5.92
N ILE A 61 -8.91 9.58 -6.25
CA ILE A 61 -9.98 8.94 -5.49
C ILE A 61 -9.47 7.59 -5.00
N TRP A 62 -9.30 7.49 -3.69
CA TRP A 62 -8.90 6.27 -3.00
C TRP A 62 -10.12 5.45 -2.63
N LYS A 63 -10.32 4.33 -3.32
CA LYS A 63 -11.24 3.27 -2.90
C LYS A 63 -10.55 2.36 -1.89
N ILE A 64 -11.03 2.35 -0.65
CA ILE A 64 -10.51 1.51 0.43
C ILE A 64 -11.52 0.39 0.66
N THR A 65 -11.26 -0.79 0.10
CA THR A 65 -12.05 -2.01 0.32
C THR A 65 -11.60 -2.75 1.58
N ASN A 66 -12.34 -3.78 2.00
CA ASN A 66 -12.07 -4.59 3.19
C ASN A 66 -11.83 -3.70 4.43
N PHE A 67 -12.69 -2.69 4.59
CA PHE A 67 -12.54 -1.67 5.62
C PHE A 67 -12.50 -2.28 7.02
N HIS A 68 -13.39 -3.23 7.31
CA HIS A 68 -13.48 -3.84 8.64
C HIS A 68 -12.21 -4.63 8.99
N GLU A 69 -11.65 -5.39 8.04
CA GLU A 69 -10.36 -6.08 8.21
C GLU A 69 -9.24 -5.09 8.54
N LYS A 70 -9.08 -4.05 7.71
CA LYS A 70 -8.05 -3.03 7.90
C LYS A 70 -8.24 -2.24 9.20
N MET A 71 -9.48 -2.04 9.63
CA MET A 71 -9.79 -1.42 10.93
C MET A 71 -9.37 -2.32 12.09
N MET A 72 -9.68 -3.62 12.05
CA MET A 72 -9.22 -4.58 13.06
C MET A 72 -7.69 -4.64 13.13
N ASP A 73 -7.00 -4.54 11.99
CA ASP A 73 -5.53 -4.49 11.95
C ASP A 73 -4.97 -3.23 12.59
N ALA A 74 -5.60 -2.09 12.36
CA ALA A 74 -5.23 -0.84 12.99
C ALA A 74 -5.53 -0.81 14.50
N GLN A 75 -6.57 -1.52 14.94
CA GLN A 75 -6.93 -1.67 16.36
C GLN A 75 -6.02 -2.64 17.10
N SER A 76 -5.66 -3.75 16.48
CA SER A 76 -4.72 -4.76 17.00
C SER A 76 -3.25 -4.35 16.86
N GLU A 77 -2.98 -3.22 16.21
CA GLU A 77 -1.64 -2.70 15.94
C GLU A 77 -0.80 -3.57 14.99
N ARG A 78 -1.43 -4.57 14.34
CA ARG A 78 -0.81 -5.37 13.26
C ARG A 78 -0.39 -4.51 12.08
N GLN A 79 -1.24 -3.56 11.70
CA GLN A 79 -0.95 -2.58 10.66
C GLN A 79 -1.61 -1.25 11.01
N THR A 80 -0.82 -0.31 11.55
CA THR A 80 -1.33 0.96 12.09
C THR A 80 -1.76 1.97 11.02
N SER A 81 -1.24 1.82 9.80
CA SER A 81 -1.55 2.73 8.69
C SER A 81 -1.53 2.02 7.34
N ILE A 82 -2.30 2.54 6.40
CA ILE A 82 -2.31 2.14 5.00
C ILE A 82 -1.91 3.33 4.13
N TYR A 83 -1.47 3.06 2.91
CA TYR A 83 -1.08 4.09 1.95
C TYR A 83 -1.89 3.97 0.67
N SER A 84 -2.14 5.11 0.04
CA SER A 84 -2.73 5.11 -1.29
C SER A 84 -1.68 4.75 -2.36
N PRO A 85 -2.16 4.32 -3.53
CA PRO A 85 -1.40 4.45 -4.77
C PRO A 85 -0.87 5.88 -4.96
N PRO A 86 0.27 6.06 -5.65
CA PRO A 86 0.77 7.38 -6.00
C PRO A 86 -0.11 8.04 -7.07
N PHE A 87 -0.22 9.37 -6.99
CA PHE A 87 -0.89 10.21 -7.98
C PHE A 87 -0.06 11.46 -8.26
N TYR A 88 -0.41 12.19 -9.31
CA TYR A 88 0.39 13.29 -9.83
C TYR A 88 -0.42 14.56 -10.01
N SER A 89 0.24 15.71 -9.87
CA SER A 89 -0.39 17.01 -10.13
C SER A 89 -0.54 17.31 -11.63
N SER A 90 0.29 16.70 -12.47
CA SER A 90 0.31 16.77 -13.94
C SER A 90 1.16 15.62 -14.48
N LEU A 91 1.16 15.38 -15.81
CA LEU A 91 1.99 14.35 -16.45
C LEU A 91 3.49 14.48 -16.09
N THR A 92 3.97 15.70 -15.93
CA THR A 92 5.35 16.05 -15.55
C THR A 92 5.42 16.72 -14.17
N GLY A 93 4.41 16.46 -13.32
CA GLY A 93 4.18 17.17 -12.07
C GLY A 93 4.77 16.54 -10.81
N TYR A 94 4.34 17.05 -9.67
CA TYR A 94 4.66 16.50 -8.36
C TYR A 94 4.06 15.10 -8.22
N LYS A 95 4.83 14.16 -7.67
CA LYS A 95 4.36 12.83 -7.27
C LYS A 95 3.94 12.87 -5.81
N MET A 96 2.78 12.34 -5.50
CA MET A 96 2.15 12.46 -4.19
C MET A 96 1.47 11.14 -3.81
N ARG A 97 1.22 10.91 -2.52
CA ARG A 97 0.36 9.84 -2.01
C ARG A 97 -0.27 10.24 -0.69
N ALA A 98 -1.31 9.53 -0.28
CA ALA A 98 -1.93 9.67 1.03
C ALA A 98 -1.48 8.54 1.98
N ARG A 99 -1.51 8.83 3.29
CA ARG A 99 -1.35 7.85 4.36
C ARG A 99 -2.51 7.99 5.33
N LEU A 100 -3.21 6.88 5.58
CA LEU A 100 -4.39 6.83 6.43
C LEU A 100 -4.12 5.97 7.66
N TYR A 101 -4.43 6.51 8.83
CA TYR A 101 -4.48 5.79 10.09
C TYR A 101 -5.93 5.63 10.49
N LEU A 102 -6.48 4.44 10.22
CA LEU A 102 -7.88 4.11 10.51
C LEU A 102 -8.21 4.24 12.00
N ASN A 103 -7.27 3.90 12.88
CA ASN A 103 -7.41 4.02 14.33
C ASN A 103 -6.64 5.21 14.92
N GLY A 104 -6.32 6.21 14.09
CA GLY A 104 -5.66 7.45 14.48
C GLY A 104 -4.15 7.36 14.75
N ASP A 105 -3.50 8.51 14.73
CA ASP A 105 -2.07 8.69 14.98
C ASP A 105 -1.80 9.74 16.08
N GLY A 106 -0.68 9.61 16.78
CA GLY A 106 -0.25 10.57 17.81
C GLY A 106 -1.32 10.89 18.85
N ASN A 107 -1.64 12.18 19.01
CA ASN A 107 -2.65 12.67 19.97
C ASN A 107 -4.11 12.42 19.54
N ALA A 108 -4.33 11.86 18.34
CA ALA A 108 -5.65 11.50 17.81
C ALA A 108 -5.90 9.99 17.85
N ARG A 109 -4.89 9.21 18.24
CA ARG A 109 -4.94 7.74 18.35
C ARG A 109 -6.17 7.29 19.14
N ARG A 110 -6.89 6.29 18.62
CA ARG A 110 -8.13 5.69 19.17
C ARG A 110 -9.30 6.66 19.37
N THR A 111 -9.22 7.89 18.85
CA THR A 111 -10.32 8.87 18.96
C THR A 111 -10.78 9.38 17.59
N HIS A 112 -9.85 9.57 16.66
CA HIS A 112 -10.13 10.03 15.31
C HIS A 112 -9.35 9.19 14.30
N MET A 113 -9.88 9.11 13.10
CA MET A 113 -9.13 8.74 11.92
C MET A 113 -8.19 9.89 11.54
N SER A 114 -6.95 9.58 11.19
CA SER A 114 -5.93 10.57 10.81
C SER A 114 -5.53 10.40 9.35
N LEU A 115 -5.50 11.49 8.60
CA LEU A 115 -5.21 11.48 7.16
C LEU A 115 -4.07 12.44 6.83
N PHE A 116 -3.06 11.92 6.12
CA PHE A 116 -1.84 12.65 5.82
C PHE A 116 -1.52 12.61 4.33
N PHE A 117 -0.94 13.71 3.86
CA PHE A 117 -0.38 13.88 2.54
C PHE A 117 1.14 13.64 2.60
N ILE A 118 1.66 13.01 1.56
CA ILE A 118 3.08 12.74 1.39
C ILE A 118 3.51 13.23 0.02
N LEU A 119 4.49 14.14 0.02
CA LEU A 119 5.22 14.51 -1.18
C LEU A 119 6.29 13.44 -1.46
N MET A 120 6.30 12.91 -2.68
CA MET A 120 7.21 11.86 -3.11
C MET A 120 8.20 12.40 -4.14
N ARG A 121 9.35 11.72 -4.26
CA ARG A 121 10.33 12.01 -5.31
C ARG A 121 9.75 11.70 -6.70
N SER A 122 9.88 12.64 -7.63
CA SER A 122 9.48 12.51 -9.05
C SER A 122 10.70 12.62 -9.96
N SER A 123 10.65 11.99 -11.14
CA SER A 123 11.66 12.16 -12.19
C SER A 123 11.74 13.60 -12.71
N HIS A 124 10.67 14.38 -12.51
CA HIS A 124 10.54 15.76 -12.96
C HIS A 124 10.87 16.80 -11.87
N ASP A 125 11.32 16.40 -10.68
CA ASP A 125 11.59 17.32 -9.55
C ASP A 125 12.59 18.44 -9.89
N THR A 126 13.47 18.25 -10.89
CA THR A 126 14.43 19.27 -11.33
C THR A 126 13.78 20.49 -11.98
N ILE A 127 12.60 20.35 -12.56
CA ILE A 127 11.88 21.43 -13.28
C ILE A 127 10.70 21.98 -12.48
N LEU A 128 10.43 21.44 -11.29
CA LEU A 128 9.33 21.86 -10.42
C LEU A 128 9.79 22.92 -9.41
N LYS A 129 8.85 23.77 -8.99
CA LYS A 129 9.11 24.78 -7.94
C LYS A 129 9.07 24.13 -6.57
N PHE A 130 10.02 24.47 -5.70
CA PHE A 130 10.02 24.06 -4.30
C PHE A 130 10.26 25.26 -3.38
N PRO A 131 9.76 25.24 -2.13
CA PRO A 131 8.95 24.17 -1.54
C PRO A 131 7.54 24.05 -2.15
N PHE A 132 6.94 22.86 -2.04
CA PHE A 132 5.56 22.62 -2.46
C PHE A 132 4.62 23.54 -1.65
N ASN A 133 3.81 24.34 -2.34
CA ASN A 133 2.98 25.38 -1.73
C ASN A 133 1.57 25.45 -2.34
N TYR A 134 1.01 24.29 -2.68
CA TYR A 134 -0.36 24.17 -3.17
C TYR A 134 -1.28 23.71 -2.04
N LYS A 135 -2.52 24.23 -2.00
CA LYS A 135 -3.52 23.83 -0.99
C LYS A 135 -3.84 22.35 -1.18
N VAL A 136 -3.74 21.56 -0.11
CA VAL A 136 -4.15 20.16 -0.08
C VAL A 136 -5.54 20.10 0.54
N THR A 137 -6.47 19.43 -0.12
CA THR A 137 -7.86 19.25 0.34
C THR A 137 -8.16 17.77 0.40
N PHE A 138 -8.66 17.31 1.54
CA PHE A 138 -9.15 15.96 1.73
C PHE A 138 -10.67 15.96 1.77
N CYS A 139 -11.27 14.92 1.22
CA CYS A 139 -12.71 14.70 1.20
C CYS A 139 -13.01 13.24 1.57
N LEU A 140 -13.75 13.01 2.66
CA LEU A 140 -14.35 11.71 2.96
C LEU A 140 -15.77 11.69 2.41
N TYR A 141 -16.04 10.76 1.49
CA TYR A 141 -17.33 10.68 0.82
C TYR A 141 -18.40 10.06 1.73
N ASP A 142 -19.46 10.83 1.94
CA ASP A 142 -20.79 10.31 2.27
C ASP A 142 -21.36 9.58 1.04
N GLN A 143 -21.67 8.30 1.19
CA GLN A 143 -22.14 7.39 0.14
C GLN A 143 -23.68 7.29 0.08
N THR A 144 -24.39 8.18 0.76
CA THR A 144 -25.85 8.30 0.71
C THR A 144 -26.29 9.37 -0.29
N PRO A 145 -27.58 9.41 -0.68
CA PRO A 145 -28.10 10.50 -1.52
C PRO A 145 -27.93 11.89 -0.92
N GLN A 146 -27.68 12.02 0.38
CA GLN A 146 -27.48 13.30 1.04
C GLN A 146 -26.12 13.94 0.72
N GLN A 147 -25.11 13.15 0.33
CA GLN A 147 -23.77 13.60 -0.07
C GLN A 147 -23.14 14.64 0.89
N ARG A 148 -23.31 14.45 2.21
CA ARG A 148 -22.71 15.31 3.24
C ARG A 148 -21.25 14.93 3.48
N HIS A 149 -20.43 15.14 2.46
CA HIS A 149 -19.00 14.83 2.52
C HIS A 149 -18.30 15.63 3.61
N ILE A 150 -17.31 15.01 4.27
CA ILE A 150 -16.45 15.70 5.22
C ILE A 150 -15.24 16.23 4.45
N ILE A 151 -15.06 17.54 4.46
CA ILE A 151 -14.00 18.22 3.74
C ILE A 151 -13.16 18.99 4.73
N ASP A 152 -11.85 18.79 4.66
CA ASP A 152 -10.88 19.60 5.40
C ASP A 152 -9.64 19.85 4.53
N SER A 153 -8.93 20.93 4.77
CA SER A 153 -7.81 21.35 3.93
C SER A 153 -6.74 22.07 4.71
N PHE A 154 -5.51 22.01 4.22
CA PHE A 154 -4.42 22.78 4.77
C PHE A 154 -3.58 23.41 3.67
N ARG A 155 -2.85 24.47 4.03
CA ARG A 155 -1.78 25.03 3.20
C ARG A 155 -0.43 24.57 3.76
N PRO A 156 0.45 24.02 2.91
CA PRO A 156 1.81 23.62 3.32
C PRO A 156 2.55 24.72 4.08
N ASP A 157 3.19 24.36 5.19
CA ASP A 157 4.18 25.22 5.82
C ASP A 157 5.49 25.12 5.04
N ILE A 158 5.84 26.18 4.32
CA ILE A 158 7.05 26.24 3.47
C ILE A 158 8.36 26.08 4.25
N LYS A 159 8.35 26.19 5.59
CA LYS A 159 9.52 25.94 6.45
C LYS A 159 9.65 24.47 6.85
N SER A 160 8.58 23.68 6.70
CA SER A 160 8.58 22.26 7.05
C SER A 160 9.36 21.42 6.04
N ASN A 161 10.10 20.43 6.55
CA ASN A 161 10.80 19.44 5.73
C ASN A 161 9.86 18.57 4.89
N SER A 162 8.57 18.48 5.27
CA SER A 162 7.55 17.69 4.56
C SER A 162 7.30 18.17 3.14
N PHE A 163 7.55 19.46 2.87
CA PHE A 163 7.23 20.11 1.60
C PHE A 163 8.47 20.61 0.83
N GLN A 164 9.67 20.35 1.34
CA GLN A 164 10.91 20.61 0.60
C GLN A 164 11.06 19.63 -0.55
N ARG A 165 11.97 19.95 -1.48
CA ARG A 165 12.34 19.01 -2.55
C ARG A 165 12.75 17.66 -1.97
N PRO A 166 12.08 16.54 -2.36
CA PRO A 166 12.40 15.23 -1.81
C PRO A 166 13.87 14.83 -2.02
N ARG A 167 14.49 14.33 -0.95
CA ARG A 167 15.84 13.74 -0.96
C ARG A 167 15.79 12.21 -0.88
N SER A 168 14.70 11.67 -0.37
CA SER A 168 14.33 10.26 -0.30
C SER A 168 13.08 9.99 -1.14
N GLU A 169 12.67 8.73 -1.28
CA GLU A 169 11.44 8.35 -2.00
C GLU A 169 10.19 9.08 -1.50
N MET A 170 10.11 9.30 -0.18
CA MET A 170 9.00 9.97 0.49
C MET A 170 9.55 11.00 1.48
N ASN A 171 8.91 12.17 1.53
CA ASN A 171 9.06 13.12 2.63
C ASN A 171 8.27 12.65 3.87
N ILE A 172 8.48 13.36 4.98
CA ILE A 172 7.66 13.20 6.19
C ILE A 172 6.21 13.55 5.85
N ALA A 173 5.27 12.74 6.32
CA ALA A 173 3.85 12.95 6.10
C ALA A 173 3.34 14.18 6.88
N SER A 174 2.44 14.95 6.27
CA SER A 174 1.80 16.11 6.89
C SER A 174 0.32 16.17 6.53
N GLY A 175 -0.53 16.53 7.47
CA GLY A 175 -1.99 16.46 7.28
C GLY A 175 -2.75 16.71 8.57
N ILE A 176 -3.84 15.98 8.76
CA ILE A 176 -4.87 16.29 9.73
C ILE A 176 -5.01 15.12 10.71
N PRO A 177 -4.39 15.20 11.91
CA PRO A 177 -4.46 14.14 12.91
C PRO A 177 -5.90 13.82 13.33
N LYS A 178 -6.74 14.84 13.52
CA LYS A 178 -8.14 14.68 13.94
C LYS A 178 -9.10 14.88 12.76
N PHE A 179 -8.91 14.12 11.69
CA PHE A 179 -9.68 14.32 10.45
C PHE A 179 -11.14 13.90 10.59
N PHE A 180 -11.42 12.74 11.17
CA PHE A 180 -12.80 12.27 11.35
C PHE A 180 -13.00 11.47 12.65
N PRO A 181 -14.02 11.75 13.49
CA PRO A 181 -14.22 11.03 14.74
C PRO A 181 -14.52 9.53 14.54
N LEU A 182 -13.85 8.66 15.29
CA LEU A 182 -14.11 7.21 15.22
C LEU A 182 -15.50 6.84 15.72
N THR A 183 -16.05 7.63 16.64
CA THR A 183 -17.41 7.44 17.16
C THR A 183 -18.46 7.49 16.05
N LEU A 184 -18.23 8.25 14.97
CA LEU A 184 -19.14 8.33 13.82
C LEU A 184 -18.96 7.18 12.85
N ILE A 185 -17.74 6.64 12.71
CA ILE A 185 -17.48 5.42 11.92
C ILE A 185 -18.08 4.19 12.60
N GLN A 186 -18.01 4.12 13.92
CA GLN A 186 -18.49 2.99 14.72
C GLN A 186 -20.02 2.91 14.82
N GLN A 187 -20.73 3.97 14.41
CA GLN A 187 -22.18 3.96 14.35
C GLN A 187 -22.67 2.97 13.29
N GLU A 188 -23.66 2.17 13.68
CA GLU A 188 -24.35 1.28 12.74
C GLU A 188 -25.02 2.12 11.64
N GLY A 189 -24.84 1.70 10.38
CA GLY A 189 -25.37 2.43 9.24
C GLY A 189 -24.67 3.76 8.95
N ASN A 190 -23.44 3.98 9.42
CA ASN A 190 -22.69 5.18 9.08
C ASN A 190 -22.62 5.38 7.55
N PRO A 191 -22.74 6.62 7.06
CA PRO A 191 -22.85 6.87 5.62
C PRO A 191 -21.51 6.82 4.88
N TYR A 192 -20.39 6.75 5.61
CA TYR A 192 -19.05 6.86 5.04
C TYR A 192 -18.42 5.49 4.70
N VAL A 193 -18.95 4.41 5.27
CA VAL A 193 -18.58 3.02 4.97
C VAL A 193 -19.82 2.26 4.52
N ARG A 194 -19.82 1.82 3.26
CA ARG A 194 -20.90 1.04 2.64
C ARG A 194 -20.28 -0.13 1.89
N ASP A 195 -20.90 -1.29 1.95
CA ASP A 195 -20.41 -2.52 1.30
C ASP A 195 -18.91 -2.77 1.59
N ASP A 196 -18.55 -2.63 2.87
CA ASP A 196 -17.18 -2.76 3.39
C ASP A 196 -16.14 -1.88 2.67
N THR A 197 -16.60 -0.74 2.15
CA THR A 197 -15.80 0.18 1.32
C THR A 197 -15.94 1.63 1.79
N MET A 198 -14.81 2.34 1.82
CA MET A 198 -14.70 3.78 2.06
C MET A 198 -14.08 4.48 0.86
N PHE A 199 -14.47 5.73 0.59
CA PHE A 199 -13.86 6.56 -0.45
C PHE A 199 -13.28 7.86 0.13
N ILE A 200 -12.02 8.14 -0.19
CA ILE A 200 -11.34 9.40 0.14
C ILE A 200 -10.84 10.06 -1.15
N LYS A 201 -10.99 11.37 -1.27
CA LYS A 201 -10.38 12.19 -2.33
C LYS A 201 -9.36 13.16 -1.77
#